data_AF-A0A7K1BYZ8-F1
#
_entry.id   AF-A0A7K1BYZ8-F1
#
_cell.length_a   1.000
_cell.length_b   1.000
_cell.length_c   1.000
_cell.angle_alpha   90.00
_cell.angle_beta   90.00
_cell.angle_gamma   90.00
#
_symmetry.space_group_name_H-M   'P 1'
#
loop_
_entity.id
_entity.type
_entity.pdbx_description
1 polymer ?
#
loop_
_entity_poly.entity_id
_entity_poly.type
_entity_poly.pdbx_seq_one_letter_code
_entity_poly.pdbx_strand_id
1 'polypeptide(L)' 'VFAVADTCSHSEASLSEGDVADFKIECWLHGAEFDLRTGEALSLPATEPLATFNVQRDGDSITVVSKE' A
#
# COMPACT_ATOMS: atom_id res chain seq x y z
N VAL A 1 -6.93 -3.98 -9.24
CA VAL A 1 -5.59 -3.36 -9.13
C VAL A 1 -5.73 -2.22 -8.16
N PHE A 2 -4.81 -2.13 -7.20
CA PHE A 2 -4.79 -1.09 -6.20
C PHE A 2 -3.45 -0.37 -6.24
N ALA A 3 -3.41 0.86 -5.77
CA ALA A 3 -2.19 1.64 -5.66
C ALA A 3 -2.18 2.36 -4.32
N VAL A 4 -1.10 2.17 -3.58
CA VAL A 4 -0.83 2.80 -2.28
C VAL A 4 0.53 3.49 -2.31
N ALA A 5 0.82 4.36 -1.34
CA ALA A 5 2.16 4.90 -1.15
C ALA A 5 3.15 3.75 -0.91
N ASP A 6 4.33 3.86 -1.51
CA ASP A 6 5.37 2.84 -1.35
C ASP A 6 6.11 2.96 -0.02
N THR A 7 6.24 4.18 0.53
CA THR A 7 6.87 4.36 1.83
C THR A 7 5.93 3.92 2.94
N CYS A 8 6.39 2.98 3.77
CA CYS A 8 5.68 2.55 4.97
C CYS A 8 5.35 3.76 5.86
N SER A 9 4.11 3.88 6.34
CA SER A 9 3.73 5.02 7.20
C SER A 9 4.41 5.01 8.58
N HIS A 10 4.98 3.86 8.98
CA HIS A 10 5.72 3.71 10.23
C HIS A 10 7.19 4.20 10.13
N SER A 11 7.87 4.00 8.99
CA SER A 11 9.29 4.32 8.81
C SER A 11 9.68 4.32 7.32
N GLU A 12 10.91 4.70 6.98
CA GLU A 12 11.36 4.84 5.58
C GLU A 12 11.70 3.50 4.89
N ALA A 13 10.84 2.50 5.04
CA ALA A 13 10.92 1.23 4.32
C ALA A 13 10.05 1.27 3.04
N SER A 14 10.56 0.70 1.94
CA SER A 14 9.77 0.47 0.71
C SER A 14 8.88 -0.75 0.89
N LEU A 15 7.57 -0.57 0.77
CA LEU A 15 6.58 -1.64 0.85
C LEU A 15 6.62 -2.56 -0.37
N SER A 16 7.08 -2.07 -1.53
CA SER A 16 7.25 -2.89 -2.73
C SER A 16 8.27 -4.04 -2.58
N GLU A 17 9.12 -3.97 -1.56
CA GLU A 17 10.04 -5.06 -1.16
C GLU A 17 9.40 -6.08 -0.20
N GLY A 18 8.15 -5.84 0.21
CA GLY A 18 7.37 -6.70 1.09
C GLY A 18 6.54 -7.76 0.37
N ASP A 19 5.73 -8.48 1.14
CA ASP A 19 4.89 -9.58 0.67
C ASP A 19 3.42 -9.17 0.55
N VAL A 20 2.74 -9.68 -0.49
CA VAL A 20 1.31 -9.42 -0.72
C VAL A 20 0.50 -10.71 -0.55
N ALA A 21 -0.48 -10.68 0.33
CA ALA A 21 -1.43 -11.76 0.56
C ALA A 21 -2.82 -11.22 0.94
N ASP A 22 -3.90 -11.81 0.41
CA ASP A 22 -5.29 -11.51 0.81
C ASP A 22 -5.66 -10.01 0.86
N PHE A 23 -5.24 -9.25 -0.15
CA PHE A 23 -5.42 -7.78 -0.23
C PHE A 23 -4.65 -6.97 0.80
N LYS A 24 -3.63 -7.56 1.41
CA LYS A 24 -2.71 -6.87 2.30
C LYS A 24 -1.32 -6.81 1.72
N ILE A 25 -0.54 -5.85 2.19
CA ILE A 25 0.91 -5.81 2.03
C ILE A 25 1.56 -5.80 3.40
N GLU A 26 2.50 -6.72 3.62
CA GLU A 26 3.32 -6.78 4.83
C GLU A 26 4.66 -6.08 4.58
N CYS A 27 4.98 -5.10 5.42
CA CYS A 27 6.26 -4.42 5.39
C CYS A 27 7.38 -5.36 5.84
N TRP A 28 8.35 -5.64 4.96
CA TRP A 28 9.45 -6.58 5.21
C TRP A 28 10.31 -6.25 6.44
N LEU A 29 10.36 -4.99 6.86
CA LEU A 29 11.28 -4.56 7.92
C LEU A 29 10.79 -4.98 9.33
N HIS A 30 9.52 -4.68 9.66
CA HIS A 30 8.97 -4.90 11.01
C HIS A 30 7.60 -5.59 11.02
N GLY A 31 7.09 -6.05 9.86
CA GLY A 31 5.86 -6.85 9.77
C GLY A 31 4.55 -6.06 9.88
N ALA A 32 4.58 -4.73 9.75
CA ALA A 32 3.35 -3.95 9.69
C ALA A 32 2.55 -4.31 8.43
N GLU A 33 1.28 -4.64 8.59
CA GLU A 33 0.37 -4.96 7.49
C GLU A 33 -0.52 -3.75 7.15
N PHE A 34 -0.82 -3.59 5.86
CA PHE A 34 -1.76 -2.58 5.38
C PHE A 34 -2.78 -3.19 4.42
N ASP A 35 -4.04 -2.77 4.50
CA ASP A 35 -5.05 -3.14 3.51
C ASP A 35 -4.82 -2.36 2.20
N LEU A 36 -4.52 -3.05 1.09
CA LEU A 36 -4.25 -2.45 -0.21
C LEU A 36 -5.47 -1.73 -0.81
N ARG A 37 -6.68 -2.01 -0.34
CA ARG A 37 -7.92 -1.41 -0.86
C ARG A 37 -8.20 -0.06 -0.22
N THR A 38 -7.84 0.11 1.05
CA THR A 38 -8.19 1.28 1.86
C THR A 38 -6.98 2.09 2.33
N GLY A 39 -5.79 1.47 2.36
CA GLY A 39 -4.58 2.00 2.97
C GLY A 39 -4.52 1.81 4.49
N GLU A 40 -5.55 1.25 5.13
CA GLU A 40 -5.63 1.11 6.59
C GLU A 40 -4.46 0.29 7.13
N ALA A 41 -3.82 0.78 8.20
CA ALA A 41 -2.85 0.00 8.96
C ALA A 41 -3.59 -1.06 9.79
N LEU A 42 -3.23 -2.33 9.59
CA LEU A 42 -3.91 -3.48 10.18
C LEU A 42 -3.16 -4.07 11.38
N SER A 43 -1.86 -3.80 11.48
CA SER A 43 -1.02 -4.29 12.57
C SER A 43 0.04 -3.26 12.98
N LEU A 44 0.45 -3.34 14.25
CA LEU A 44 1.59 -2.61 14.76
C LEU A 44 2.88 -3.10 14.06
N PRO A 45 3.90 -2.23 13.90
CA PRO A 45 4.01 -0.91 14.52
C PRO A 45 3.37 0.25 13.74
N ALA A 46 2.77 0.02 12.57
CA ALA A 46 2.08 1.07 11.85
C ALA A 46 0.75 1.44 12.54
N THR A 47 0.50 2.74 12.65
CA THR A 47 -0.76 3.29 13.20
C THR A 47 -1.46 4.22 12.23
N GLU A 48 -0.72 4.82 11.30
CA GLU A 48 -1.25 5.72 10.28
C GLU A 48 -1.53 4.97 8.97
N PRO A 49 -2.62 5.29 8.25
CA PRO A 49 -2.92 4.67 6.97
C PRO A 49 -1.95 5.14 5.88
N LEU A 50 -1.77 4.31 4.85
CA LEU A 50 -1.10 4.69 3.61
C LEU A 50 -2.01 5.60 2.77
N ALA A 51 -1.40 6.51 2.02
CA ALA A 51 -2.11 7.20 0.96
C ALA A 51 -2.54 6.18 -0.12
N THR A 52 -3.78 6.33 -0.61
CA THR A 52 -4.32 5.53 -1.71
C THR A 52 -4.47 6.38 -2.96
N PHE A 53 -4.31 5.75 -4.12
CA PHE A 53 -4.40 6.42 -5.41
C PHE A 53 -5.48 5.78 -6.27
N ASN A 54 -6.14 6.61 -7.10
CA ASN A 54 -7.10 6.11 -8.06
C ASN A 54 -6.35 5.37 -9.17
N VAL A 55 -6.88 4.23 -9.59
CA VAL A 55 -6.29 3.44 -10.68
C VAL A 55 -7.30 3.30 -11.81
N GLN A 56 -6.89 3.71 -13.01
CA GLN A 56 -7.64 3.48 -14.24
C GLN A 56 -6.99 2.36 -15.04
N ARG A 57 -7.81 1.46 -15.57
CA ARG A 57 -7.38 0.35 -16.43
C ARG A 57 -8.00 0.48 -17.81
N ASP A 58 -7.17 0.47 -18.84
CA ASP A 58 -7.58 0.41 -20.24
C ASP A 58 -6.85 -0.75 -20.93
N GLY A 59 -7.56 -1.88 -21.11
CA GLY A 59 -6.95 -3.14 -21.53
C GLY A 59 -5.84 -3.59 -20.58
N ASP A 60 -4.61 -3.61 -21.09
CA ASP A 60 -3.39 -3.95 -20.33
C ASP A 60 -2.66 -2.72 -19.78
N SER A 61 -3.11 -1.51 -20.11
CA SER A 61 -2.58 -0.26 -19.57
C SER A 61 -3.16 0.03 -18.19
N ILE A 62 -2.29 0.39 -17.25
CA ILE A 62 -2.66 0.84 -15.89
C ILE A 62 -2.11 2.25 -15.70
N THR A 63 -2.99 3.19 -15.35
CA THR A 63 -2.63 4.57 -15.01
C THR A 63 -2.98 4.86 -13.56
N VAL A 64 -2.01 5.35 -12.80
CA VAL A 64 -2.21 5.82 -11.42
C VAL A 64 -2.50 7.32 -11.47
N VAL A 65 -3.68 7.70 -10.97
CA VAL A 65 -4.13 9.09 -10.90
C VAL A 65 -4.03 9.54 -9.45
N SER A 66 -3.21 10.56 -9.19
CA SER A 66 -3.08 11.17 -7.88
C SER A 66 -4.45 11.65 -7.38
N LYS A 67 -4.73 11.39 -6.10
CA LYS A 67 -5.88 11.98 -5.41
C LYS A 67 -5.45 13.40 -5.01
N GLU A 68 -6.19 14.41 -5.48
CA GLU A 68 -6.01 15.80 -5.01
C GLU A 68 -6.22 15.92 -3.49
#